data_AF-A0A4P6Q3S9-F1
#
_entry.id   AF-A0A4P6Q3S9-F1
#
_cell.length_a   1.000
_cell.length_b   1.000
_cell.length_c   1.000
_cell.angle_alpha   90.00
_cell.angle_beta   90.00
_cell.angle_gamma   90.00
#
_symmetry.space_group_name_H-M   'P 1'
#
loop_
_entity.id
_entity.type
_entity.pdbx_description
1 polymer ?
#
loop_
_entity_poly.entity_id
_entity_poly.type
_entity_poly.pdbx_seq_one_letter_code
_entity_poly.pdbx_strand_id
1 'polypeptide(L)'
;MTGGSGPRDSHALYLRELRLALRNNSGAYGYSVMITGALAILSAVYRSPDIGQVFLFLLGAVLSFAAVELLATRGFTRPIDDSEATKVIALGSSLNFASIGLAVGAAAIAGVLLPATLAWPVGGFLGSLVYLLGAAVEMSVARRIQEFRNQE
;
A
#
# COMPACT_ATOMS: atom_id res chain seq x y z
N MET A 1 46.85 -14.82 6.37
CA MET A 1 46.82 -13.43 5.89
C MET A 1 45.38 -12.95 5.95
N THR A 2 45.05 -12.25 7.02
CA THR A 2 43.72 -11.72 7.33
C THR A 2 43.48 -10.45 6.51
N GLY A 3 42.70 -10.57 5.42
CA GLY A 3 42.26 -9.41 4.64
C GLY A 3 41.28 -8.59 5.46
N GLY A 4 41.72 -7.41 5.91
CA GLY A 4 40.92 -6.50 6.71
C GLY A 4 39.73 -5.95 5.92
N SER A 5 38.52 -6.28 6.37
CA SER A 5 37.28 -5.60 5.99
C SER A 5 37.31 -4.18 6.56
N GLY A 6 37.62 -3.20 5.72
CA GLY A 6 37.70 -1.80 6.11
C GLY A 6 36.31 -1.19 6.37
N PRO A 7 36.21 -0.07 7.11
CA PRO A 7 34.94 0.61 7.44
C PRO A 7 34.07 1.01 6.23
N ARG A 8 34.63 1.04 5.01
CA ARG A 8 33.88 1.27 3.76
C ARG A 8 32.99 0.07 3.36
N ASP A 9 33.40 -1.16 3.68
CA ASP A 9 32.64 -2.37 3.33
C ASP A 9 31.41 -2.55 4.23
N SER A 10 31.52 -2.22 5.51
CA SER A 10 30.40 -2.28 6.46
C SER A 10 29.30 -1.27 6.13
N HIS A 11 29.67 -0.06 5.69
CA HIS A 11 28.71 0.96 5.29
C HIS A 11 27.98 0.57 3.99
N ALA A 12 28.71 0.04 3.00
CA ALA A 12 28.11 -0.46 1.76
C ALA A 12 27.18 -1.65 2.02
N LEU A 13 27.57 -2.56 2.92
CA LEU A 13 26.74 -3.71 3.32
C LEU A 13 25.49 -3.25 4.08
N TYR A 14 25.62 -2.34 5.06
CA TYR A 14 24.47 -1.77 5.77
C TYR A 14 23.47 -1.10 4.83
N LEU A 15 23.95 -0.26 3.88
CA LEU A 15 23.07 0.38 2.91
C LEU A 15 22.39 -0.63 1.98
N ARG A 16 23.07 -1.72 1.61
CA ARG A 16 22.49 -2.80 0.83
C ARG A 16 21.36 -3.49 1.61
N GLU A 17 21.62 -3.88 2.85
CA GLU A 17 20.63 -4.54 3.71
C GLU A 17 19.45 -3.63 4.04
N LEU A 18 19.70 -2.33 4.27
CA LEU A 18 18.65 -1.33 4.49
C LEU A 18 17.73 -1.21 3.27
N ARG A 19 18.29 -1.16 2.05
CA ARG A 19 17.50 -1.14 0.81
C ARG A 19 16.69 -2.41 0.61
N LEU A 20 17.25 -3.57 0.97
CA LEU A 20 16.54 -4.85 0.92
C LEU A 20 15.37 -4.88 1.91
N ALA A 21 15.59 -4.47 3.15
CA ALA A 21 14.56 -4.40 4.18
C ALA A 21 13.41 -3.46 3.77
N LEU A 22 13.74 -2.26 3.26
CA LEU A 22 12.75 -1.32 2.73
C LEU A 22 11.97 -1.91 1.56
N ARG A 23 12.64 -2.58 0.62
CA ARG A 23 11.99 -3.20 -0.53
C ARG A 23 11.00 -4.28 -0.11
N ASN A 24 11.42 -5.19 0.77
CA ASN A 24 10.62 -6.36 1.15
C ASN A 24 9.38 -5.99 1.98
N ASN A 25 9.44 -4.89 2.75
CA ASN A 25 8.36 -4.52 3.66
C ASN A 25 7.55 -3.29 3.20
N SER A 26 7.97 -2.57 2.16
CA SER A 26 7.36 -1.29 1.75
C SER A 26 5.85 -1.36 1.53
N GLY A 27 5.35 -2.40 0.86
CA GLY A 27 3.92 -2.55 0.57
C GLY A 27 3.08 -2.77 1.84
N ALA A 28 3.50 -3.71 2.70
CA ALA A 28 2.82 -4.00 3.97
C ALA A 28 2.91 -2.82 4.95
N TYR A 29 4.07 -2.16 5.01
CA TYR A 29 4.28 -0.95 5.80
C TYR A 29 3.35 0.18 5.37
N GLY A 30 3.32 0.51 4.07
CA GLY A 30 2.45 1.57 3.56
C GLY A 30 0.97 1.31 3.78
N TYR A 31 0.53 0.05 3.60
CA TYR A 31 -0.85 -0.34 3.87
C TYR A 31 -1.19 -0.18 5.35
N SER A 32 -0.25 -0.53 6.25
CA SER A 32 -0.42 -0.37 7.69
C SER A 32 -0.55 1.09 8.10
N VAL A 33 0.30 1.96 7.56
CA VAL A 33 0.22 3.42 7.78
C VAL A 33 -1.11 3.96 7.24
N MET A 34 -1.49 3.55 6.02
CA MET A 34 -2.73 3.96 5.38
C MET A 34 -3.96 3.55 6.19
N ILE A 35 -4.11 2.27 6.51
CA ILE A 35 -5.33 1.76 7.16
C ILE A 35 -5.50 2.35 8.56
N THR A 36 -4.38 2.60 9.25
CA THR A 36 -4.36 3.31 10.53
C THR A 36 -4.79 4.78 10.35
N GLY A 37 -4.26 5.46 9.33
CA GLY A 37 -4.68 6.82 8.99
C GLY A 37 -6.15 6.93 8.60
N ALA A 38 -6.67 5.96 7.84
CA ALA A 38 -8.07 5.89 7.43
C ALA A 38 -9.01 5.65 8.63
N LEU A 39 -8.63 4.78 9.56
CA LEU A 39 -9.36 4.60 10.81
C LEU A 39 -9.32 5.87 11.67
N ALA A 40 -8.15 6.51 11.77
CA ALA A 40 -7.96 7.73 12.56
C ALA A 40 -8.76 8.91 12.00
N ILE A 41 -8.81 9.09 10.67
CA ILE A 41 -9.56 10.20 10.07
C ILE A 41 -11.07 10.00 10.22
N LEU A 42 -11.58 8.77 10.09
CA LEU A 42 -12.99 8.48 10.40
C LEU A 42 -13.30 8.70 11.87
N SER A 43 -12.38 8.32 12.77
CA SER A 43 -12.52 8.58 14.21
C SER A 43 -12.49 10.08 14.53
N ALA A 44 -11.78 10.89 13.74
CA ALA A 44 -11.82 12.35 13.87
C ALA A 44 -13.18 12.94 13.44
N VAL A 45 -13.88 12.30 12.49
CA VAL A 45 -15.23 12.71 12.03
C VAL A 45 -16.32 12.25 13.00
N TYR A 46 -16.29 10.99 13.43
CA TYR A 46 -17.39 10.33 14.18
C TYR A 46 -17.12 10.07 15.66
N ARG A 47 -15.95 10.48 16.19
CA ARG A 47 -15.39 10.05 17.49
C ARG A 47 -14.94 8.58 17.46
N SER A 48 -14.48 8.08 18.60
CA SER A 48 -14.00 6.70 18.75
C SER A 48 -15.07 5.70 18.29
N PRO A 49 -14.70 4.73 17.43
CA PRO A 49 -15.63 3.73 16.95
C PRO A 49 -16.08 2.80 18.08
N ASP A 50 -17.31 2.32 17.99
CA ASP A 50 -17.73 1.15 18.74
C ASP A 50 -17.17 -0.15 18.12
N ILE A 51 -17.32 -1.27 18.83
CA ILE A 51 -16.79 -2.58 18.41
C ILE A 51 -17.35 -3.00 17.04
N GLY A 52 -18.65 -2.81 16.81
CA GLY A 52 -19.29 -3.19 15.55
C GLY A 52 -18.78 -2.36 14.37
N GLN A 53 -18.54 -1.08 14.60
CA GLN A 53 -17.95 -0.17 13.61
C GLN A 53 -16.52 -0.57 13.22
N VAL A 54 -15.71 -1.04 14.17
CA VAL A 54 -14.38 -1.61 13.87
C VAL A 54 -14.51 -2.84 12.98
N PHE A 55 -15.42 -3.77 13.28
CA PHE A 55 -15.64 -4.94 12.43
C PHE A 55 -16.15 -4.58 11.03
N LEU A 56 -17.05 -3.60 10.91
CA LEU A 56 -17.52 -3.12 9.61
C LEU A 56 -16.39 -2.49 8.79
N PHE A 57 -15.56 -1.68 9.42
CA PHE A 57 -14.38 -1.09 8.78
C PHE A 57 -13.42 -2.17 8.27
N LEU A 58 -13.12 -3.17 9.10
CA LEU A 58 -12.29 -4.32 8.72
C LEU A 58 -12.91 -5.12 7.57
N LEU A 59 -14.22 -5.37 7.62
CA LEU A 59 -14.95 -6.07 6.55
C LEU A 59 -14.83 -5.32 5.23
N GLY A 60 -15.06 -4.01 5.24
CA GLY A 60 -14.88 -3.16 4.07
C GLY A 60 -13.46 -3.24 3.51
N ALA A 61 -12.46 -3.11 4.37
CA ALA A 61 -11.06 -3.21 3.98
C ALA A 61 -10.74 -4.56 3.33
N VAL A 62 -11.18 -5.70 3.90
CA VAL A 62 -10.96 -7.04 3.33
C VAL A 62 -11.68 -7.22 2.00
N LEU A 63 -12.92 -6.73 1.88
CA LEU A 63 -13.69 -6.81 0.63
C LEU A 63 -13.02 -6.06 -0.53
N SER A 64 -12.22 -5.03 -0.25
CA SER A 64 -11.46 -4.35 -1.29
C SER A 64 -10.41 -5.25 -1.95
N PHE A 65 -9.77 -6.16 -1.21
CA PHE A 65 -8.80 -7.10 -1.77
C PHE A 65 -9.50 -8.09 -2.69
N ALA A 66 -10.64 -8.64 -2.27
CA ALA A 66 -11.47 -9.47 -3.13
C ALA A 66 -11.93 -8.73 -4.40
N ALA A 67 -12.29 -7.44 -4.29
CA ALA A 67 -12.66 -6.63 -5.44
C ALA A 67 -11.48 -6.41 -6.40
N VAL A 68 -10.29 -6.11 -5.89
CA VAL A 68 -9.08 -5.96 -6.70
C VAL A 68 -8.69 -7.29 -7.36
N GLU A 69 -8.77 -8.40 -6.65
CA GLU A 69 -8.50 -9.73 -7.19
C GLU A 69 -9.49 -10.09 -8.30
N LEU A 70 -10.78 -9.83 -8.09
CA LEU A 70 -11.82 -10.00 -9.11
C LEU A 70 -11.51 -9.17 -10.37
N LEU A 71 -11.09 -7.91 -10.20
CA LEU A 71 -10.69 -7.04 -11.31
C LEU A 71 -9.44 -7.55 -12.02
N ALA A 72 -8.41 -7.95 -11.27
CA ALA A 72 -7.12 -8.42 -11.79
C ALA A 72 -7.27 -9.72 -12.60
N THR A 73 -8.12 -10.63 -12.14
CA THR A 73 -8.38 -11.93 -12.77
C THR A 73 -9.46 -11.88 -13.86
N ARG A 74 -10.03 -10.70 -14.15
CA ARG A 74 -11.20 -10.51 -15.02
C ARG A 74 -12.34 -11.47 -14.66
N GLY A 75 -12.73 -11.49 -13.38
CA GLY A 75 -13.80 -12.36 -12.90
C GLY A 75 -13.35 -13.79 -12.59
N PHE A 76 -12.14 -13.98 -12.05
CA PHE A 76 -11.54 -15.30 -11.76
C PHE A 76 -11.33 -16.18 -13.00
N THR A 77 -11.31 -15.58 -14.19
CA THR A 77 -11.17 -16.31 -15.46
C THR A 77 -9.71 -16.52 -15.87
N ARG A 78 -8.77 -15.84 -15.21
CA ARG A 78 -7.33 -15.96 -15.49
C ARG A 78 -6.55 -16.30 -14.21
N PRO A 79 -5.67 -17.32 -14.25
CA PRO A 79 -4.75 -17.56 -13.14
C PRO A 79 -3.77 -16.38 -13.01
N ILE A 80 -3.44 -16.04 -11.77
CA ILE A 80 -2.36 -15.10 -11.47
C ILE A 80 -1.05 -15.83 -11.79
N ASP A 81 -0.27 -15.29 -12.73
CA ASP A 81 1.03 -15.85 -13.09
C ASP A 81 2.08 -15.40 -12.06
N ASP A 82 2.53 -16.32 -11.21
CA ASP A 82 3.49 -16.07 -10.14
C ASP A 82 4.93 -15.85 -10.65
N SER A 83 5.18 -15.98 -11.96
CA SER A 83 6.52 -15.87 -12.53
C SER A 83 7.11 -14.45 -12.52
N GLU A 84 6.29 -13.42 -12.31
CA GLU A 84 6.72 -12.02 -12.33
C GLU A 84 7.13 -11.52 -10.92
N ALA A 85 8.19 -12.13 -10.37
CA ALA A 85 8.78 -11.69 -9.10
C ALA A 85 9.22 -10.22 -9.21
N THR A 86 8.39 -9.33 -8.66
CA THR A 86 8.43 -7.88 -8.87
C THR A 86 9.80 -7.30 -8.48
N LYS A 87 10.60 -7.01 -9.52
CA LYS A 87 11.95 -6.46 -9.44
C LYS A 87 11.93 -4.93 -9.50
N VAL A 88 11.11 -4.30 -8.66
CA VAL A 88 10.88 -2.83 -8.66
C VAL A 88 10.95 -2.34 -7.22
N ILE A 89 12.17 -2.20 -6.68
CA ILE A 89 13.01 -1.00 -6.50
C ILE A 89 12.44 0.06 -5.54
N ALA A 90 13.31 0.44 -4.62
CA ALA A 90 13.24 1.42 -3.53
C ALA A 90 12.68 2.83 -3.84
N LEU A 91 12.15 3.09 -5.05
CA LEU A 91 11.36 4.29 -5.37
C LEU A 91 10.01 4.32 -4.62
N GLY A 92 9.56 3.17 -4.13
CA GLY A 92 8.23 2.99 -3.54
C GLY A 92 7.95 3.82 -2.28
N SER A 93 8.95 4.28 -1.51
CA SER A 93 8.69 4.99 -0.24
C SER A 93 8.03 6.36 -0.44
N SER A 94 8.55 7.17 -1.37
CA SER A 94 7.99 8.50 -1.67
C SER A 94 6.69 8.43 -2.47
N LEU A 95 6.56 7.41 -3.32
CA LEU A 95 5.35 7.15 -4.08
C LEU A 95 4.21 6.73 -3.14
N ASN A 96 4.49 5.86 -2.15
CA ASN A 96 3.51 5.44 -1.17
C ASN A 96 2.81 6.61 -0.45
N PHE A 97 3.52 7.71 -0.21
CA PHE A 97 2.94 8.89 0.43
C PHE A 97 1.73 9.44 -0.34
N ALA A 98 1.78 9.46 -1.68
CA ALA A 98 0.67 9.92 -2.51
C ALA A 98 -0.53 8.96 -2.43
N SER A 99 -0.30 7.65 -2.60
CA SER A 99 -1.33 6.63 -2.45
C SER A 99 -1.95 6.61 -1.04
N ILE A 100 -1.15 6.73 0.01
CA ILE A 100 -1.61 6.85 1.40
C ILE A 100 -2.50 8.08 1.55
N GLY A 101 -2.03 9.25 1.11
CA GLY A 101 -2.78 10.49 1.22
C GLY A 101 -4.12 10.46 0.50
N LEU A 102 -4.15 9.94 -0.74
CA LEU A 102 -5.37 9.78 -1.52
C LEU A 102 -6.34 8.78 -0.87
N ALA A 103 -5.82 7.66 -0.34
CA ALA A 103 -6.62 6.65 0.34
C ALA A 103 -7.24 7.17 1.64
N VAL A 104 -6.46 7.84 2.48
CA VAL A 104 -6.96 8.49 3.71
C VAL A 104 -7.96 9.58 3.35
N GLY A 105 -7.70 10.36 2.31
CA GLY A 105 -8.64 11.35 1.77
C GLY A 105 -9.96 10.74 1.31
N ALA A 106 -9.92 9.58 0.63
CA ALA A 106 -11.12 8.86 0.21
C ALA A 106 -11.95 8.38 1.41
N ALA A 107 -11.31 7.87 2.46
CA ALA A 107 -11.97 7.53 3.72
C ALA A 107 -12.58 8.76 4.40
N ALA A 108 -11.89 9.91 4.39
CA ALA A 108 -12.40 11.17 4.90
C ALA A 108 -13.65 11.64 4.14
N ILE A 109 -13.63 11.58 2.81
CA ILE A 109 -14.77 11.91 1.95
C ILE A 109 -15.96 11.00 2.26
N ALA A 110 -15.73 9.69 2.41
CA ALA A 110 -16.77 8.77 2.85
C ALA A 110 -17.35 9.18 4.21
N GLY A 111 -16.48 9.60 5.13
CA GLY A 111 -16.87 10.10 6.43
C GLY A 111 -17.76 11.34 6.37
N VAL A 112 -17.48 12.28 5.45
CA VAL A 112 -18.26 13.52 5.31
C VAL A 112 -19.60 13.29 4.59
N LEU A 113 -19.65 12.36 3.63
CA LEU A 113 -20.81 12.17 2.74
C LEU A 113 -21.82 11.13 3.23
N LEU A 114 -21.42 10.19 4.08
CA LEU A 114 -22.24 9.06 4.49
C LEU A 114 -22.57 9.13 5.98
N PRO A 115 -23.73 8.60 6.43
CA PRO A 115 -23.98 8.42 7.85
C PRO A 115 -22.96 7.45 8.48
N ALA A 116 -22.72 7.58 9.78
CA ALA A 116 -21.72 6.80 10.52
C ALA A 116 -21.77 5.29 10.22
N THR A 117 -22.96 4.70 10.22
CA THR A 117 -23.17 3.25 9.98
C THR A 117 -22.60 2.77 8.64
N LEU A 118 -22.67 3.61 7.59
CA LEU A 118 -22.13 3.29 6.26
C LEU A 118 -20.70 3.80 6.07
N ALA A 119 -20.32 4.87 6.77
CA ALA A 119 -18.99 5.47 6.65
C ALA A 119 -17.87 4.50 7.07
N TRP A 120 -18.08 3.64 8.07
CA TRP A 120 -17.07 2.67 8.50
C TRP A 120 -16.74 1.61 7.44
N PRO A 121 -17.71 0.79 6.96
CA PRO A 121 -17.39 -0.20 5.93
C PRO A 121 -16.98 0.45 4.61
N VAL A 122 -17.61 1.56 4.20
CA VAL A 122 -17.26 2.24 2.95
C VAL A 122 -15.89 2.91 3.04
N GLY A 123 -15.54 3.52 4.18
CA GLY A 123 -14.24 4.15 4.36
C GLY A 123 -13.09 3.14 4.42
N GLY A 124 -13.28 1.99 5.08
CA GLY A 124 -12.33 0.88 5.03
C GLY A 124 -12.16 0.33 3.60
N PHE A 125 -13.27 0.13 2.89
CA PHE A 125 -13.26 -0.34 1.50
C PHE A 125 -12.57 0.64 0.55
N LEU A 126 -12.97 1.92 0.56
CA LEU A 126 -12.42 2.94 -0.32
C LEU A 126 -10.96 3.25 -0.01
N GLY A 127 -10.59 3.33 1.27
CA GLY A 127 -9.19 3.53 1.66
C GLY A 127 -8.29 2.43 1.11
N SER A 128 -8.65 1.16 1.36
CA SER A 128 -7.89 0.03 0.86
C SER A 128 -7.91 -0.07 -0.68
N LEU A 129 -9.05 0.16 -1.33
CA LEU A 129 -9.16 0.12 -2.79
C LEU A 129 -8.29 1.20 -3.45
N VAL A 130 -8.39 2.44 -3.01
CA VAL A 130 -7.62 3.57 -3.56
C VAL A 130 -6.12 3.35 -3.32
N TYR A 131 -5.73 2.85 -2.15
CA TYR A 131 -4.34 2.50 -1.87
C TYR A 131 -3.81 1.43 -2.82
N LEU A 132 -4.54 0.32 -2.99
CA LEU A 132 -4.09 -0.80 -3.83
C LEU A 132 -3.98 -0.37 -5.30
N LEU A 133 -4.94 0.39 -5.81
CA LEU A 133 -4.91 0.90 -7.17
C LEU A 133 -3.81 1.94 -7.37
N GLY A 134 -3.64 2.87 -6.42
CA GLY A 134 -2.58 3.86 -6.45
C GLY A 134 -1.20 3.21 -6.43
N ALA A 135 -0.97 2.26 -5.52
CA ALA A 135 0.27 1.50 -5.44
C ALA A 135 0.54 0.73 -6.74
N ALA A 136 -0.48 0.12 -7.35
CA ALA A 136 -0.34 -0.56 -8.64
C ALA A 136 0.06 0.41 -9.77
N VAL A 137 -0.54 1.60 -9.83
CA VAL A 137 -0.16 2.66 -10.79
C VAL A 137 1.29 3.12 -10.55
N GLU A 138 1.66 3.39 -9.30
CA GLU A 138 3.02 3.81 -8.94
C GLU A 138 4.06 2.77 -9.35
N MET A 139 3.80 1.49 -9.06
CA MET A 139 4.67 0.38 -9.49
C MET A 139 4.76 0.28 -11.02
N SER A 140 3.65 0.48 -11.73
CA SER A 140 3.62 0.45 -13.20
C SER A 140 4.43 1.59 -13.81
N VAL A 141 4.32 2.79 -13.25
CA VAL A 141 5.11 3.96 -13.67
C VAL A 141 6.60 3.75 -13.37
N ALA A 142 6.94 3.25 -12.18
CA ALA A 142 8.32 2.96 -11.81
C ALA A 142 8.97 1.92 -12.73
N ARG A 143 8.25 0.86 -13.12
CA ARG A 143 8.72 -0.13 -14.11
C ARG A 143 9.05 0.53 -15.44
N ARG A 144 8.12 1.32 -15.99
CA ARG A 144 8.32 2.00 -17.28
C ARG A 144 9.54 2.91 -17.27
N ILE A 145 9.72 3.71 -16.22
CA ILE A 145 10.88 4.60 -16.08
C ILE A 145 12.19 3.79 -16.05
N GLN A 146 12.19 2.64 -15.37
CA GLN A 146 13.37 1.78 -15.32
C GLN A 146 13.67 1.11 -16.66
N GLU A 147 12.64 0.68 -17.40
CA GLU A 147 12.79 0.14 -18.76
C GLU A 147 13.39 1.17 -19.71
N PHE A 148 12.92 2.43 -19.69
CA PHE A 148 13.51 3.51 -20.48
C PHE A 148 14.99 3.74 -20.14
N ARG A 149 15.35 3.76 -18.84
CA ARG A 149 16.74 3.95 -18.40
C ARG A 149 17.68 2.81 -18.74
N ASN A 150 17.18 1.60 -19.01
CA ASN A 150 18.00 0.46 -19.38
C ASN A 150 18.22 0.35 -20.89
N GLN A 151 17.50 1.16 -21.69
CA GLN A 151 17.65 1.23 -23.15
C GLN A 151 18.63 2.32 -23.62
N GLU A 152 19.03 3.23 -22.72
CA GLU A 152 20.12 4.20 -22.88
C GLU A 152 21.45 3.63 -22.38
#